data_AF-A0A970II17-F1
#
_entry.id   AF-A0A970II17-F1
#
_cell.length_a   1.000
_cell.length_b   1.000
_cell.length_c   1.000
_cell.angle_alpha   90.00
_cell.angle_beta   90.00
_cell.angle_gamma   90.00
#
_symmetry.space_group_name_H-M   'P 1'
#
loop_
_entity.id
_entity.type
_entity.pdbx_description
1 polymer ?
#
loop_
_entity_poly.entity_id
_entity_poly.type
_entity_poly.pdbx_seq_one_letter_code
_entity_poly.pdbx_strand_id
1 'polypeptide(L)'
;MTTVGLSSSLVHLKDELKNLGYEVYLEDEINFPVDVFIYSQDNGQFSLYSTAQKLDSLTLSNTNTDGDFCGTLLIDANGKSIDDIKLIIENRVYSPIF
;
A
#
# COMPACT_ATOMS: atom_id res chain seq x y z
N MET A 1 4.13 -13.62 3.12
CA MET A 1 4.70 -12.92 1.95
C MET A 1 3.91 -11.62 1.84
N THR A 2 4.58 -10.47 1.89
CA THR A 2 3.89 -9.17 2.00
C THR A 2 3.33 -8.74 0.66
N THR A 3 2.03 -8.49 0.62
CA THR A 3 1.30 -8.00 -0.55
C THR A 3 1.26 -6.48 -0.55
N VAL A 4 1.71 -5.88 -1.65
CA VAL A 4 1.86 -4.44 -1.81
C VAL A 4 0.98 -3.97 -2.98
N GLY A 5 0.00 -3.15 -2.67
CA GLY A 5 -0.75 -2.37 -3.64
C GLY A 5 -0.02 -1.08 -4.00
N LEU A 6 -0.06 -0.71 -5.28
CA LEU A 6 0.64 0.46 -5.82
C LEU A 6 -0.30 1.30 -6.67
N SER A 7 -0.35 2.61 -6.39
CA SER A 7 -1.02 3.60 -7.24
C SER A 7 -0.42 3.62 -8.65
N SER A 8 -1.25 3.83 -9.68
CA SER A 8 -0.78 3.91 -11.07
C SER A 8 0.27 5.00 -11.30
N SER A 9 0.22 6.08 -10.51
CA SER A 9 1.22 7.16 -10.53
C SER A 9 2.63 6.70 -10.15
N LEU A 10 2.76 5.57 -9.45
CA LEU A 10 4.01 5.04 -8.93
C LEU A 10 4.47 3.77 -9.66
N VAL A 11 3.93 3.45 -10.83
CA VAL A 11 4.28 2.26 -11.63
C VAL A 11 5.78 2.01 -11.77
N HIS A 12 6.60 3.06 -11.83
CA HIS A 12 8.05 2.96 -11.91
C HIS A 12 8.70 2.20 -10.73
N LEU A 13 8.09 2.22 -9.53
CA LEU A 13 8.57 1.50 -8.35
C LEU A 13 8.20 0.01 -8.35
N LYS A 14 7.38 -0.46 -9.31
CA LYS A 14 6.87 -1.85 -9.34
C LYS A 14 8.00 -2.86 -9.42
N ASP A 15 8.97 -2.64 -10.32
CA ASP A 15 10.06 -3.57 -10.52
C ASP A 15 11.05 -3.55 -9.35
N GLU A 16 11.29 -2.38 -8.75
CA GLU A 16 12.13 -2.24 -7.57
C GLU A 16 11.54 -2.99 -6.36
N LEU A 17 10.25 -2.83 -6.10
CA LEU A 17 9.55 -3.53 -5.02
C LEU A 17 9.50 -5.05 -5.25
N LYS A 18 9.32 -5.49 -6.50
CA LYS A 18 9.39 -6.92 -6.85
C LYS A 18 10.79 -7.50 -6.63
N ASN A 19 11.84 -6.75 -6.98
CA ASN A 19 13.23 -7.16 -6.74
C ASN A 19 13.56 -7.28 -5.24
N LEU A 20 12.84 -6.55 -4.38
CA LEU A 20 12.91 -6.69 -2.93
C LEU A 20 12.16 -7.91 -2.38
N GLY A 21 11.42 -8.65 -3.22
CA GLY A 21 10.69 -9.86 -2.86
C GLY A 21 9.22 -9.64 -2.47
N TYR A 22 8.66 -8.46 -2.77
CA TYR A 22 7.25 -8.16 -2.52
C TYR A 22 6.35 -8.59 -3.68
N GLU A 23 5.10 -8.97 -3.35
CA GLU A 23 4.06 -9.18 -4.37
C GLU A 23 3.38 -7.84 -4.68
N VAL A 24 3.66 -7.29 -5.86
CA VAL A 24 3.21 -5.94 -6.22
C VAL A 24 2.06 -5.98 -7.21
N TYR A 25 0.94 -5.38 -6.82
CA TYR A 25 -0.29 -5.24 -7.60
C TYR A 25 -0.59 -3.76 -7.85
N LEU A 26 -1.08 -3.43 -9.04
CA LEU A 26 -1.56 -2.08 -9.32
C LEU A 26 -2.96 -1.87 -8.74
N GLU A 27 -3.33 -0.62 -8.48
CA GLU A 27 -4.64 -0.27 -7.89
C GLU A 27 -5.86 -0.83 -8.63
N ASP A 28 -5.75 -1.04 -9.94
CA ASP A 28 -6.75 -1.65 -10.82
C ASP A 28 -6.80 -3.18 -10.73
N GLU A 29 -5.71 -3.80 -10.28
CA GLU A 29 -5.55 -5.25 -10.12
C GLU A 29 -6.00 -5.73 -8.72
N ILE A 30 -6.13 -4.80 -7.75
CA ILE A 30 -6.46 -5.10 -6.36
C ILE A 30 -7.97 -5.30 -6.21
N ASN A 31 -8.39 -6.57 -6.12
CA ASN A 31 -9.75 -6.99 -5.76
C ASN A 31 -9.79 -7.80 -4.45
N PHE A 32 -8.70 -7.75 -3.68
CA PHE A 32 -8.49 -8.50 -2.45
C PHE A 32 -7.76 -7.61 -1.44
N PRO A 33 -7.82 -7.93 -0.14
CA PRO A 33 -7.13 -7.15 0.88
C PRO A 33 -5.61 -7.27 0.74
N VAL A 34 -4.89 -6.15 0.78
CA VAL A 34 -3.42 -6.07 0.71
C VAL A 34 -2.82 -5.63 2.04
N ASP A 35 -1.58 -6.02 2.32
CA ASP A 35 -0.87 -5.67 3.56
C ASP A 35 -0.42 -4.20 3.57
N VAL A 36 -0.01 -3.69 2.40
CA VAL A 36 0.53 -2.34 2.22
C VAL A 36 -0.10 -1.72 0.98
N PHE A 37 -0.45 -0.44 1.04
CA PHE A 37 -0.85 0.33 -0.14
C PHE A 37 -0.01 1.60 -0.23
N ILE A 38 0.76 1.73 -1.32
CA ILE A 38 1.65 2.84 -1.57
C ILE A 38 0.99 3.78 -2.59
N TYR A 39 0.82 5.03 -2.19
CA TYR A 39 0.27 6.09 -3.01
C TYR A 39 1.22 7.29 -3.02
N SER A 40 1.02 8.21 -3.97
CA SER A 40 1.69 9.50 -3.94
C SER A 40 0.64 10.57 -4.10
N GLN A 41 0.61 11.52 -3.18
CA GLN A 41 -0.30 12.66 -3.25
C GLN A 41 0.24 13.68 -4.25
N ASP A 42 0.17 13.36 -5.54
CA ASP A 42 0.28 14.38 -6.58
C ASP A 42 -1.09 15.08 -6.72
N ASN A 43 -1.06 16.36 -7.08
CA ASN A 43 -2.10 17.39 -6.84
C ASN A 43 -3.47 17.21 -7.53
N GLY A 44 -3.93 15.98 -7.78
CA GLY A 44 -5.30 15.73 -8.19
C GLY A 44 -5.53 14.28 -8.57
N GLN A 45 -6.18 13.52 -7.68
CA GLN A 45 -7.51 12.95 -7.95
C GLN A 45 -7.89 11.81 -6.99
N PHE A 46 -6.96 11.22 -6.24
CA PHE A 46 -7.31 10.22 -5.23
C PHE A 46 -7.09 10.76 -3.82
N SER A 47 -8.19 11.21 -3.21
CA SER A 47 -8.18 11.57 -1.80
C SER A 47 -7.84 10.34 -0.97
N LEU A 48 -7.03 10.51 0.07
CA LEU A 48 -6.80 9.48 1.10
C LEU A 48 -8.10 8.82 1.57
N TYR A 49 -9.16 9.62 1.61
CA TYR A 49 -10.50 9.20 1.96
C TYR A 49 -11.09 8.16 0.98
N SER A 50 -10.97 8.36 -0.33
CA SER A 50 -11.44 7.39 -1.33
C SER A 50 -10.65 6.07 -1.27
N THR A 51 -9.35 6.14 -1.02
CA THR A 51 -8.49 4.95 -0.87
C THR A 51 -8.85 4.18 0.40
N ALA A 52 -9.05 4.90 1.51
CA ALA A 52 -9.49 4.32 2.78
C ALA A 52 -10.86 3.64 2.65
N GLN A 53 -11.83 4.27 1.99
CA GLN A 53 -13.14 3.65 1.73
C GLN A 53 -13.04 2.36 0.89
N LYS A 54 -12.22 2.37 -0.17
CA LYS A 54 -12.01 1.18 -1.01
C LYS A 54 -11.42 0.04 -0.18
N LEU A 55 -10.43 0.32 0.67
CA LEU A 55 -9.82 -0.67 1.58
C LEU A 55 -10.78 -1.15 2.68
N ASP A 56 -11.56 -0.26 3.28
CA ASP A 56 -12.58 -0.62 4.29
C ASP A 56 -13.66 -1.53 3.70
N SER A 57 -14.10 -1.29 2.46
CA SER A 57 -15.06 -2.18 1.79
C SER A 57 -14.48 -3.58 1.49
N LEU A 58 -13.17 -3.67 1.22
CA LEU A 58 -12.47 -4.94 0.98
C LEU A 58 -12.26 -5.73 2.26
N THR A 59 -12.03 -5.06 3.39
CA THR A 59 -11.87 -5.72 4.70
C THR A 59 -13.20 -6.26 5.25
N LEU A 60 -14.30 -5.54 5.06
CA LEU A 60 -15.65 -5.99 5.46
C LEU A 60 -16.16 -7.21 4.67
N SER A 61 -15.68 -7.40 3.44
CA SER A 61 -16.11 -8.49 2.58
C SER A 61 -15.42 -9.83 2.89
N ASN A 62 -14.38 -9.82 3.74
CA ASN A 62 -13.57 -10.99 4.04
C ASN A 62 -13.70 -11.38 5.53
N THR A 63 -14.91 -11.71 5.97
CA THR A 63 -15.22 -12.13 7.36
C THR A 63 -14.66 -13.51 7.75
N ASN A 64 -13.81 -14.12 6.91
CA ASN A 64 -13.28 -15.48 7.08
C ASN A 64 -11.74 -15.49 7.22
N THR A 65 -11.13 -14.47 7.83
CA THR A 65 -9.70 -14.50 8.10
C THR A 65 -9.42 -15.14 9.46
N ASP A 66 -9.24 -16.47 9.43
CA ASP A 66 -8.69 -17.31 10.51
C ASP A 66 -7.17 -17.05 10.71
N GLY A 67 -6.71 -15.82 10.44
CA GLY A 67 -5.31 -15.42 10.43
C GLY A 67 -5.16 -13.91 10.58
N ASP A 68 -4.10 -13.51 11.28
CA ASP A 68 -3.72 -12.16 11.74
C ASP A 68 -3.75 -11.06 10.66
N PHE A 69 -4.93 -10.70 10.16
CA PHE A 69 -5.08 -9.58 9.25
C PHE A 69 -5.03 -8.26 10.05
N CYS A 70 -3.83 -7.69 10.17
CA CYS A 70 -3.56 -6.48 10.97
C CYS A 70 -3.94 -5.15 10.28
N GLY A 71 -4.73 -5.18 9.21
CA GLY A 71 -5.10 -3.99 8.42
C GLY A 71 -4.03 -3.57 7.41
N THR A 72 -4.43 -2.73 6.45
CA THR A 72 -3.56 -2.25 5.37
C THR A 72 -2.74 -1.03 5.80
N LEU A 73 -1.42 -1.11 5.65
CA LEU A 73 -0.51 0.01 5.89
C LEU A 73 -0.52 0.97 4.69
N LEU A 74 -0.95 2.21 4.90
CA LEU A 74 -0.90 3.26 3.89
C LEU A 74 0.45 3.97 3.93
N ILE A 75 1.12 4.08 2.77
CA ILE A 75 2.42 4.76 2.63
C ILE A 75 2.30 5.83 1.55
N ASP A 76 2.60 7.08 1.93
CA ASP A 76 2.85 8.15 0.96
C ASP A 76 4.30 8.07 0.47
N ALA A 77 4.51 7.81 -0.82
CA ALA A 77 5.83 7.73 -1.44
C ALA A 77 6.39 9.11 -1.82
N ASN A 78 5.64 10.21 -1.64
CA ASN A 78 6.11 11.52 -2.02
C ASN A 78 7.41 11.89 -1.28
N GLY A 79 8.48 12.14 -2.04
CA GLY A 79 9.81 12.45 -1.51
C GLY A 79 10.52 11.30 -0.80
N LYS A 80 10.05 10.05 -0.92
CA LYS A 80 10.67 8.86 -0.29
C LYS A 80 11.47 8.06 -1.30
N SER A 81 12.60 7.53 -0.84
CA SER A 81 13.36 6.52 -1.60
C SER A 81 12.76 5.12 -1.42
N ILE A 82 13.14 4.19 -2.29
CA ILE A 82 12.75 2.78 -2.16
C ILE A 82 13.22 2.17 -0.83
N ASP A 83 14.40 2.58 -0.34
CA ASP A 83 14.94 2.11 0.94
C ASP A 83 14.11 2.62 2.12
N ASP A 84 13.59 3.86 2.05
CA ASP A 84 12.68 4.40 3.05
C ASP A 84 11.36 3.63 3.06
N ILE A 85 10.81 3.33 1.87
CA ILE A 85 9.59 2.54 1.72
C ILE A 85 9.80 1.14 2.33
N LYS A 86 10.93 0.50 2.02
CA LYS A 86 11.30 -0.80 2.60
C LYS A 86 11.36 -0.73 4.12
N LEU A 87 12.02 0.29 4.68
CA LEU A 87 12.13 0.48 6.13
C LEU A 87 10.76 0.64 6.79
N ILE A 88 9.85 1.38 6.16
CA ILE A 88 8.47 1.58 6.63
C ILE A 88 7.70 0.25 6.62
N ILE A 89 7.81 -0.54 5.54
CA ILE A 89 7.16 -1.84 5.42
C ILE A 89 7.68 -2.82 6.48
N GLU A 90 8.99 -2.92 6.65
CA GLU A 90 9.62 -3.89 7.55
C GLU A 90 9.39 -3.56 9.03
N ASN A 91 9.40 -2.28 9.39
CA ASN A 91 9.25 -1.88 10.79
C ASN A 91 7.82 -1.47 11.17
N ARG A 92 6.90 -1.38 10.20
CA ARG A 92 5.57 -0.76 10.36
C ARG A 92 5.63 0.62 11.04
N VAL A 93 6.71 1.37 10.78
CA VAL A 93 6.93 2.70 11.37
C VAL A 93 6.37 3.74 10.41
N TYR A 94 5.37 4.49 10.84
CA TYR A 94 4.88 5.65 10.10
C TYR A 94 5.98 6.71 10.03
N SER A 95 6.00 7.46 8.93
CA SER A 95 6.82 8.67 8.86
C SER A 95 6.45 9.62 10.00
N PRO A 96 7.42 10.36 10.58
CA PRO A 96 7.11 11.40 11.55
C PRO A 96 6.05 12.35 10.98
N ILE A 97 5.01 12.62 11.78
CA ILE A 97 3.91 13.52 11.39
C ILE A 97 4.37 15.01 11.45
N PHE A 98 5.59 15.26 11.95
CA PHE A 98 6.16 16.59 12.18
C PHE A 98 7.65 16.63 11.80
#